data_AF-C5K5J2-F1
#
_entry.id   AF-C5K5J2-F1
#
_cell.length_a   1.000
_cell.length_b   1.000
_cell.length_c   1.000
_cell.angle_alpha   90.00
_cell.angle_beta   90.00
_cell.angle_gamma   90.00
#
_symmetry.space_group_name_H-M   'P 1'
#
loop_
_entity.id
_entity.type
_entity.pdbx_description
1 polymer ?
#
loop_
_entity_poly.entity_id
_entity_poly.type
_entity_poly.pdbx_seq_one_letter_code
_entity_poly.pdbx_strand_id
1 'polypeptide(L)'
;AYFSISARSPSEKSLVEVTKAIPSDRLLIETDSPDQMPLEINDAQLDAVGEGINDSGLIDVVLERVARALGRDRDEVAKIT
;
A
#
# COMPACT_ATOMS: atom_id res chain seq x y z
N ALA A 1 -17.32 4.34 9.01
CA ALA A 1 -16.10 5.00 8.54
C ALA A 1 -15.25 3.96 7.82
N TYR A 2 -14.65 4.35 6.70
CA TYR A 2 -13.62 3.57 6.00
C TYR A 2 -12.24 4.06 6.45
N PHE A 3 -11.23 3.22 6.32
CA PHE A 3 -9.84 3.52 6.65
C PHE A 3 -8.96 3.19 5.46
N SER A 4 -8.15 4.14 5.02
CA SER A 4 -7.26 4.00 3.87
C SER A 4 -5.82 3.79 4.34
N ILE A 5 -5.08 2.92 3.66
CA ILE A 5 -3.64 2.72 3.86
C ILE A 5 -2.91 3.22 2.62
N SER A 6 -1.96 4.13 2.84
CA SER A 6 -1.05 4.58 1.79
C SER A 6 0.27 3.83 1.80
N ALA A 7 1.07 4.10 0.76
CA ALA A 7 2.37 3.48 0.52
C ALA A 7 3.41 3.71 1.62
N ARG A 8 3.34 4.80 2.39
CA ARG A 8 4.40 5.12 3.36
C ARG A 8 3.96 4.76 4.78
N SER A 9 4.65 3.79 5.36
CA SER A 9 4.50 3.40 6.76
C SER A 9 5.79 3.68 7.54
N PRO A 10 5.70 4.14 8.80
CA PRO A 10 6.88 4.35 9.65
C PRO A 10 7.65 3.06 9.97
N SER A 11 6.99 1.90 9.94
CA SER A 11 7.63 0.59 10.04
C SER A 11 6.72 -0.53 9.55
N GLU A 12 7.31 -1.66 9.12
CA GLU A 12 6.56 -2.87 8.77
C GLU A 12 5.71 -3.38 9.93
N LYS A 13 6.23 -3.32 11.17
CA LYS A 13 5.48 -3.72 12.36
C LYS A 13 4.20 -2.88 12.53
N SER A 14 4.32 -1.56 12.40
CA SER A 14 3.16 -0.66 12.51
C SER A 14 2.14 -0.91 11.41
N LEU A 15 2.59 -1.18 10.17
CA LEU A 15 1.71 -1.50 9.07
C LEU A 15 0.90 -2.77 9.36
N VAL A 16 1.56 -3.83 9.83
CA VAL A 16 0.91 -5.11 10.19
C VAL A 16 -0.13 -4.92 11.28
N GLU A 17 0.23 -4.22 12.36
CA GLU A 17 -0.67 -4.00 13.50
C GLU A 17 -1.91 -3.19 13.10
N VAL A 18 -1.73 -2.10 12.35
CA VAL A 18 -2.84 -1.25 11.89
C VAL A 18 -3.72 -1.97 10.86
N THR A 19 -3.12 -2.60 9.85
CA THR A 19 -3.87 -3.27 8.78
C THR A 19 -4.73 -4.39 9.34
N LYS A 20 -4.23 -5.16 10.31
CA LYS A 20 -4.99 -6.23 10.96
C LYS A 20 -6.10 -5.73 11.89
N ALA A 21 -6.01 -4.49 12.37
CA ALA A 21 -7.02 -3.89 13.23
C ALA A 21 -8.22 -3.34 12.44
N ILE A 22 -8.06 -3.05 11.15
CA ILE A 22 -9.11 -2.53 10.28
C ILE A 22 -9.99 -3.70 9.80
N PRO A 23 -11.32 -3.67 9.97
CA PRO A 23 -12.23 -4.63 9.36
C PRO A 23 -12.05 -4.66 7.84
N SER A 24 -11.93 -5.85 7.24
CA SER A 24 -11.59 -5.98 5.82
C SER A 24 -12.59 -5.29 4.88
N ASP A 25 -13.87 -5.24 5.23
CA ASP A 25 -14.94 -4.55 4.47
C ASP A 25 -14.88 -3.01 4.60
N ARG A 26 -13.92 -2.50 5.37
CA ARG A 26 -13.70 -1.07 5.61
C ARG A 26 -12.27 -0.63 5.28
N LEU A 27 -11.43 -1.54 4.79
CA LEU A 27 -10.07 -1.28 4.38
C LEU A 27 -10.05 -0.80 2.94
N LEU A 28 -9.43 0.35 2.70
CA LEU A 28 -9.13 0.89 1.38
C LEU A 28 -7.61 0.99 1.22
N ILE A 29 -7.14 1.06 -0.03
CA ILE A 29 -5.75 1.36 -0.36
C ILE A 29 -5.69 2.62 -1.23
N GLU A 30 -4.63 3.40 -1.06
CA GLU A 30 -4.38 4.60 -1.86
C GLU A 30 -2.88 4.82 -2.04
N THR A 31 -2.48 5.63 -3.02
CA THR A 31 -1.08 6.05 -3.13
C THR A 31 -0.80 7.34 -2.35
N ASP A 32 -1.82 8.20 -2.19
CA ASP A 32 -1.67 9.58 -1.70
C ASP A 32 -0.69 10.41 -2.55
N SER A 33 -0.62 10.10 -3.85
CA SER A 33 0.23 10.82 -4.81
C SER A 33 -0.16 12.31 -4.91
N PRO A 34 0.81 13.24 -4.97
CA PRO A 34 2.24 13.03 -5.22
C PRO A 34 3.09 12.71 -3.97
N ASP A 35 2.47 12.67 -2.79
CA ASP A 35 3.11 12.47 -1.50
C ASP A 35 3.26 10.97 -1.17
N GLN A 36 3.78 10.63 0.01
CA GLN A 36 3.82 9.25 0.54
C GLN A 36 4.47 8.17 -0.35
N MET A 37 5.50 8.52 -1.12
CA MET A 37 6.31 7.56 -1.89
C MET A 37 6.66 6.31 -1.05
N PRO A 38 6.39 5.08 -1.56
CA PRO A 38 6.70 3.86 -0.82
C PRO A 38 8.20 3.75 -0.55
N LEU A 39 8.56 3.25 0.63
CA LEU A 39 9.96 3.10 1.05
C LEU A 39 10.66 1.89 0.39
N GLU A 40 9.88 0.90 -0.03
CA GLU A 40 10.36 -0.34 -0.65
C GLU A 40 9.89 -0.40 -2.11
N ILE A 41 10.55 0.36 -2.98
CA ILE A 41 10.40 0.27 -4.43
C ILE A 41 11.73 -0.16 -5.05
N ASN A 42 11.69 -0.96 -6.11
CA ASN A 42 12.87 -1.35 -6.86
C ASN A 42 13.19 -0.34 -7.97
N ASP A 43 14.37 -0.48 -8.59
CA ASP A 43 14.84 0.44 -9.64
C ASP A 43 13.85 0.54 -10.82
N ALA A 44 13.24 -0.57 -11.23
CA ALA A 44 12.27 -0.56 -12.32
C ALA A 44 10.99 0.20 -11.97
N GLN A 45 10.54 0.13 -10.72
CA GLN A 45 9.39 0.90 -10.22
C GLN A 45 9.74 2.38 -10.06
N LEU A 46 10.96 2.68 -9.61
CA LEU A 46 11.46 4.06 -9.52
C LEU A 46 11.57 4.71 -10.90
N ASP A 47 12.11 3.99 -11.88
CA ASP A 47 12.21 4.43 -13.27
C ASP A 47 10.83 4.68 -13.89
N ALA A 48 9.83 3.85 -13.54
CA ALA A 48 8.48 3.96 -14.05
C ALA A 48 7.74 5.22 -13.57
N VAL A 49 8.01 5.68 -12.35
CA VAL A 49 7.36 6.88 -11.77
C VAL A 49 8.10 8.19 -12.07
N GLY A 50 9.25 8.12 -12.73
CA GLY A 50 10.01 9.30 -13.14
C GLY A 50 10.78 9.95 -11.99
N GLU A 51 10.65 11.27 -11.81
CA GLU A 51 11.49 12.16 -10.98
C GLU A 51 11.50 11.88 -9.45
N GLY A 52 11.26 10.65 -9.01
CA GLY A 52 11.17 10.28 -7.60
C GLY A 52 9.89 10.78 -6.93
N ILE A 53 8.87 11.10 -7.72
CA ILE A 53 7.57 11.56 -7.26
C ILE A 53 6.62 10.36 -7.24
N ASN A 54 5.82 10.21 -6.18
CA ASN A 54 4.83 9.15 -6.12
C ASN A 54 3.72 9.37 -7.16
N ASP A 55 3.22 8.32 -7.77
CA ASP A 55 2.10 8.38 -8.71
C ASP A 55 1.16 7.16 -8.54
N SER A 56 -0.04 7.26 -9.12
CA SER A 56 -1.08 6.23 -9.02
C SER A 56 -0.66 4.84 -9.52
N GLY A 57 0.34 4.74 -10.39
CA GLY A 57 0.92 3.50 -10.88
C GLY A 57 1.60 2.67 -9.80
N LEU A 58 1.92 3.24 -8.64
CA LEU A 58 2.45 2.51 -7.49
C LEU A 58 1.37 1.89 -6.60
N ILE A 59 0.09 1.96 -6.97
CA ILE A 59 -0.99 1.36 -6.18
C ILE A 59 -0.79 -0.15 -5.97
N ASP A 60 -0.18 -0.84 -6.94
CA ASP A 60 0.16 -2.26 -6.83
C ASP A 60 1.20 -2.55 -5.74
N VAL A 61 2.10 -1.60 -5.46
CA VAL A 61 3.06 -1.70 -4.36
C VAL A 61 2.35 -1.61 -3.01
N VAL A 62 1.34 -0.74 -2.92
CA VAL A 62 0.51 -0.61 -1.71
C VAL A 62 -0.27 -1.90 -1.47
N LEU A 63 -0.92 -2.40 -2.52
CA LEU A 63 -1.69 -3.65 -2.48
C LEU A 63 -0.82 -4.82 -2.01
N GLU A 64 0.38 -4.99 -2.58
CA GLU A 64 1.30 -6.06 -2.21
C GLU A 64 1.71 -5.99 -0.73
N ARG A 65 2.00 -4.78 -0.23
CA ARG A 65 2.38 -4.60 1.18
C ARG A 65 1.22 -4.87 2.13
N VAL A 66 0.01 -4.43 1.78
CA VAL A 66 -1.20 -4.73 2.55
C VAL A 66 -1.50 -6.23 2.56
N ALA A 67 -1.37 -6.91 1.41
CA ALA A 67 -1.55 -8.35 1.31
C ALA A 67 -0.55 -9.11 2.19
N ARG A 68 0.73 -8.74 2.13
CA ARG A 68 1.78 -9.27 3.01
C ARG A 68 1.47 -9.01 4.48
N ALA A 69 1.02 -7.80 4.82
CA ALA A 69 0.67 -7.43 6.19
C ALA A 69 -0.49 -8.27 6.75
N LEU A 70 -1.48 -8.57 5.91
CA LEU A 70 -2.62 -9.44 6.25
C LEU A 70 -2.27 -10.93 6.21
N GLY A 71 -1.17 -11.31 5.56
CA GLY A 71 -0.83 -12.71 5.29
C GLY A 71 -1.84 -13.38 4.35
N ARG A 72 -2.34 -12.62 3.37
CA ARG A 72 -3.35 -13.06 2.39
C ARG A 72 -2.81 -12.97 0.96
N ASP A 73 -3.46 -13.67 0.05
CA ASP A 73 -3.17 -13.56 -1.37
C ASP A 73 -3.49 -12.16 -1.90
N ARG A 74 -2.67 -11.66 -2.82
CA ARG A 74 -2.80 -10.32 -3.41
C ARG A 74 -4.16 -10.15 -4.09
N ASP A 75 -4.60 -11.12 -4.87
CA ASP A 75 -5.84 -11.04 -5.65
C ASP A 75 -7.08 -11.22 -4.76
N GLU A 76 -6.94 -11.85 -3.59
CA GLU A 76 -7.97 -11.84 -2.56
C GLU A 76 -8.11 -10.45 -1.93
N VAL A 77 -7.00 -9.80 -1.60
CA VAL A 77 -7.03 -8.44 -1.03
C VAL A 77 -7.59 -7.43 -2.05
N ALA A 78 -7.19 -7.53 -3.32
CA ALA A 78 -7.69 -6.65 -4.38
C ALA A 78 -9.23 -6.72 -4.59
N LYS A 79 -9.88 -7.80 -4.17
CA LYS A 79 -11.34 -7.95 -4.29
C LYS A 79 -12.11 -7.33 -3.13
N ILE A 80 -11.44 -7.07 -2.01
CA ILE A 80 -12.08 -6.61 -0.76
C ILE A 80 -11.72 -5.17 -0.42
N THR A 81 -10.67 -4.62 -1.03
CA THR A 81 -10.23 -3.21 -0.93
C THR A 81 -10.55 -2.47 -2.21
#